data_AF-A0A5N9EAS6-F1
#
_entry.id   AF-A0A5N9EAS6-F1
#
_cell.length_a   1.000
_cell.length_b   1.000
_cell.length_c   1.000
_cell.angle_alpha   90.00
_cell.angle_beta   90.00
_cell.angle_gamma   90.00
#
_symmetry.space_group_name_H-M   'P 1'
#
loop_
_entity.id
_entity.type
_entity.pdbx_description
1 polymer ?
#
loop_
_entity_poly.entity_id
_entity_poly.type
_entity_poly.pdbx_seq_one_letter_code
_entity_poly.pdbx_strand_id
1 'polypeptide(L)'
;MLAHRRTDGTPKITVYGAPRCSDYRQSKQFLGEQPVRHNWVDIGEDEEGRKRVQDLNDGKQIIPTIIFEDGSILVEPSNAELVAKWGISPKSKREYYDLVIVGSGFVGLTTAPYAARRGIDFGHREGRHTGQAGTTERIDNYPGFVEGIGGNELADQKKADAVRFDVEILPAQAVT
;
A
#
# COMPACT_ATOMS: atom_id res chain seq x y z
N MET A 1 -26.79 -4.53 26.15
CA MET A 1 -25.39 -4.16 25.88
C MET A 1 -24.70 -5.35 25.23
N LEU A 2 -24.63 -5.38 23.90
CA LEU A 2 -23.88 -6.40 23.16
C LEU A 2 -22.48 -5.84 22.89
N ALA A 3 -21.48 -6.45 23.51
CA ALA A 3 -20.09 -6.12 23.28
C ALA A 3 -19.73 -6.51 21.83
N HIS A 4 -19.47 -5.51 20.99
CA HIS A 4 -18.82 -5.72 19.71
C HIS A 4 -17.41 -6.24 19.96
N ARG A 5 -17.24 -7.56 19.86
CA ARG A 5 -15.94 -8.22 19.81
C ARG A 5 -15.24 -7.66 18.57
N ARG A 6 -14.25 -6.78 18.77
CA ARG A 6 -13.34 -6.39 17.70
C ARG A 6 -12.51 -7.63 17.40
N THR A 7 -12.91 -8.38 16.37
CA THR A 7 -11.97 -9.27 15.68
C THR A 7 -10.86 -8.36 15.16
N ASP A 8 -9.64 -8.71 15.52
CA ASP A 8 -8.34 -8.22 15.06
C ASP A 8 -8.12 -8.48 13.56
N GLY A 9 -9.16 -8.18 12.75
CA GLY A 9 -9.49 -8.67 11.42
C GLY A 9 -8.54 -8.26 10.30
N THR A 10 -7.25 -8.50 10.49
CA THR A 10 -6.31 -8.65 9.38
C THR A 10 -6.44 -10.08 8.85
N PRO A 11 -7.00 -10.29 7.65
CA PRO A 11 -7.17 -11.64 7.11
C PRO A 11 -5.80 -12.31 6.98
N LYS A 12 -5.66 -13.50 7.56
CA LYS A 12 -4.43 -14.30 7.45
C LYS A 12 -4.46 -15.02 6.11
N ILE A 13 -3.52 -14.69 5.22
CA ILE A 13 -3.44 -15.28 3.88
C ILE A 13 -2.16 -16.09 3.70
N THR A 14 -2.19 -17.06 2.80
CA THR A 14 -0.98 -17.73 2.30
C THR A 14 -0.77 -17.34 0.84
N VAL A 15 0.41 -16.82 0.54
CA VAL A 15 0.80 -16.37 -0.81
C VAL A 15 1.86 -17.31 -1.36
N TYR A 16 1.53 -17.98 -2.45
CA TYR A 16 2.45 -18.83 -3.18
C TYR A 16 3.09 -18.05 -4.33
N GLY A 17 4.41 -18.11 -4.45
CA GLY A 17 5.13 -17.46 -5.53
C GLY A 17 6.57 -17.93 -5.70
N ALA A 18 7.32 -17.33 -6.62
CA ALA A 18 8.70 -17.72 -6.93
C ALA A 18 9.61 -16.48 -7.16
N PRO A 19 10.75 -16.35 -6.45
CA PRO A 19 11.64 -15.17 -6.47
C PRO A 19 12.15 -14.73 -7.85
N ARG A 20 12.16 -15.63 -8.84
CA ARG A 20 12.76 -15.39 -10.16
C ARG A 20 11.76 -14.97 -11.25
N CYS A 21 10.52 -14.62 -10.91
CA CYS A 21 9.55 -14.10 -11.88
C CYS A 21 9.32 -12.58 -11.73
N SER A 22 9.17 -11.84 -12.83
CA SER A 22 8.84 -10.40 -12.82
C SER A 22 7.56 -10.12 -12.05
N ASP A 23 6.57 -11.00 -12.22
CA ASP A 23 5.19 -10.82 -11.74
C ASP A 23 5.11 -11.11 -10.24
N TYR A 24 5.99 -11.98 -9.74
CA TYR A 24 6.19 -12.19 -8.31
C TYR A 24 6.78 -10.97 -7.62
N ARG A 25 7.72 -10.24 -8.24
CA ARG A 25 8.27 -9.02 -7.63
C ARG A 25 7.20 -7.95 -7.46
N GLN A 26 6.35 -7.75 -8.47
CA GLN A 26 5.29 -6.75 -8.43
C GLN A 26 4.23 -7.09 -7.37
N SER A 27 3.85 -8.36 -7.28
CA SER A 27 2.86 -8.85 -6.30
C SER A 27 3.42 -8.89 -4.87
N LYS A 28 4.67 -9.33 -4.68
CA LYS A 28 5.38 -9.28 -3.39
C LYS A 28 5.56 -7.85 -2.88
N GLN A 29 5.83 -6.92 -3.79
CA GLN A 29 5.95 -5.50 -3.44
C GLN A 29 4.59 -4.92 -3.03
N PHE A 30 3.52 -5.17 -3.78
CA PHE A 30 2.18 -4.69 -3.40
C PHE A 30 1.70 -5.31 -2.07
N LEU A 31 1.87 -6.62 -1.88
CA LEU A 31 1.48 -7.33 -0.66
C LEU A 31 2.33 -6.94 0.56
N GLY A 32 3.62 -6.65 0.37
CA GLY A 32 4.51 -6.17 1.43
C GLY A 32 4.23 -4.73 1.87
N GLU A 33 3.63 -3.92 0.99
CA GLU A 33 3.23 -2.53 1.29
C GLU A 33 1.90 -2.44 2.07
N GLN A 34 1.13 -3.53 2.16
CA GLN A 34 -0.15 -3.56 2.90
C GLN A 34 0.01 -4.13 4.31
N PRO A 35 -0.73 -3.63 5.31
CA PRO A 35 -0.72 -4.14 6.69
C PRO A 35 -1.47 -5.48 6.84
N VAL A 36 -1.35 -6.40 5.88
CA VAL A 36 -2.01 -7.71 5.87
C VAL A 36 -1.02 -8.76 6.38
N ARG A 37 -1.40 -9.51 7.43
CA ARG A 37 -0.60 -10.65 7.89
C ARG A 37 -0.65 -11.76 6.84
N HIS A 38 0.50 -12.16 6.31
CA HIS A 38 0.57 -13.20 5.30
C HIS A 38 1.73 -14.16 5.55
N ASN A 39 1.55 -15.41 5.11
CA ASN A 39 2.59 -16.43 5.04
C ASN A 39 3.09 -16.53 3.59
N TRP A 40 4.40 -16.45 3.38
CA TRP A 40 5.01 -16.65 2.06
C TRP A 40 5.41 -18.12 1.89
N VAL A 41 5.04 -18.70 0.75
CA VAL A 41 5.51 -20.02 0.33
C VAL A 41 6.22 -19.88 -1.01
N ASP A 42 7.50 -20.18 -1.04
CA ASP A 42 8.31 -20.20 -2.25
C ASP A 42 8.15 -21.55 -2.95
N ILE A 43 7.42 -21.60 -4.06
CA ILE A 43 7.18 -22.86 -4.79
C ILE A 43 8.43 -23.38 -5.52
N GLY A 44 9.50 -22.58 -5.59
CA GLY A 44 10.81 -23.01 -6.09
C GLY A 44 11.57 -23.87 -5.08
N GLU A 45 11.31 -23.66 -3.78
CA GLU A 45 11.97 -24.38 -2.68
C GLU A 45 11.03 -25.39 -1.99
N ASP A 46 9.72 -25.10 -2.00
CA ASP A 46 8.67 -25.91 -1.37
C ASP A 46 7.92 -26.76 -2.42
N GLU A 47 8.18 -28.07 -2.40
CA GLU A 47 7.52 -29.03 -3.28
C GLU A 47 6.04 -29.22 -2.97
N GLU A 48 5.64 -29.17 -1.69
CA GLU A 48 4.23 -29.25 -1.30
C GLU A 48 3.47 -28.01 -1.76
N GLY A 49 4.08 -26.83 -1.61
CA GLY A 49 3.54 -25.56 -2.12
C GLY A 49 3.41 -25.55 -3.63
N ARG A 50 4.41 -26.06 -4.36
CA ARG A 50 4.35 -26.22 -5.82
C ARG A 50 3.23 -27.15 -6.26
N LYS A 51 3.11 -28.32 -5.63
CA LYS A 51 2.04 -29.27 -5.90
C LYS A 51 0.68 -28.65 -5.61
N ARG A 52 0.56 -27.92 -4.50
CA ARG A 52 -0.67 -27.21 -4.14
C ARG A 52 -1.10 -26.20 -5.20
N VAL A 53 -0.17 -25.41 -5.73
CA VAL A 53 -0.46 -24.48 -6.85
C VAL A 53 -0.88 -25.24 -8.10
N GLN A 54 -0.21 -26.35 -8.42
CA GLN A 54 -0.56 -27.17 -9.59
C GLN A 54 -1.96 -27.78 -9.48
N ASP A 55 -2.31 -28.33 -8.31
CA ASP A 55 -3.63 -28.91 -8.05
C ASP A 55 -4.76 -27.88 -8.21
N LEU A 56 -4.48 -26.61 -7.91
CA LEU A 56 -5.44 -25.51 -8.00
C LEU A 56 -5.57 -24.92 -9.42
N ASN A 57 -4.60 -25.17 -10.29
CA ASN A 57 -4.46 -24.50 -11.58
C ASN A 57 -4.32 -25.50 -12.75
N ASP A 58 -5.02 -26.64 -12.68
CA ASP A 58 -5.03 -27.68 -13.72
C ASP A 58 -3.60 -28.16 -14.11
N GLY A 59 -2.75 -28.37 -13.10
CA GLY A 59 -1.36 -28.80 -13.27
C GLY A 59 -0.36 -27.67 -13.58
N LYS A 60 -0.83 -26.43 -13.75
CA LYS A 60 0.03 -25.27 -14.07
C LYS A 60 0.57 -24.59 -12.82
N GLN A 61 1.71 -23.93 -12.94
CA GLN A 61 2.34 -23.17 -11.86
C GLN A 61 2.00 -21.67 -12.00
N ILE A 62 0.72 -21.32 -11.86
CA ILE A 62 0.26 -19.94 -12.01
C ILE A 62 0.50 -19.18 -10.70
N ILE A 63 1.25 -18.07 -10.76
CA ILE A 63 1.68 -17.32 -9.58
C ILE A 63 1.57 -15.79 -9.81
N PRO A 64 1.18 -15.01 -8.78
CA PRO A 64 0.87 -15.45 -7.42
C PRO A 64 -0.48 -16.18 -7.33
N THR A 65 -0.51 -17.28 -6.57
CA THR A 65 -1.77 -17.90 -6.12
C THR A 65 -1.92 -17.58 -4.63
N ILE A 66 -3.06 -17.04 -4.24
CA ILE A 66 -3.34 -16.60 -2.86
C ILE A 66 -4.51 -17.41 -2.32
N ILE A 67 -4.30 -18.02 -1.16
CA ILE A 67 -5.34 -18.74 -0.42
C ILE A 67 -5.69 -17.93 0.83
N PHE A 68 -6.98 -17.69 1.01
CA PHE A 68 -7.54 -16.95 2.13
C PHE A 68 -8.01 -17.91 3.22
N GLU A 69 -8.15 -17.41 4.46
CA GLU A 69 -8.65 -18.19 5.60
C GLU A 69 -10.09 -18.71 5.40
N ASP A 70 -10.90 -17.97 4.63
CA ASP A 70 -12.26 -18.39 4.24
C ASP A 70 -12.27 -19.53 3.18
N GLY A 71 -11.09 -20.02 2.79
CA GLY A 71 -10.90 -21.07 1.79
C GLY A 71 -11.00 -20.58 0.34
N SER A 72 -11.31 -19.30 0.12
CA SER A 72 -11.33 -18.73 -1.23
C SER A 72 -9.92 -18.59 -1.79
N ILE A 73 -9.84 -18.55 -3.11
CA ILE A 73 -8.58 -18.61 -3.85
C ILE A 73 -8.61 -17.53 -4.92
N LEU A 74 -7.52 -16.77 -5.02
CA LEU A 74 -7.27 -15.87 -6.13
C LEU A 74 -6.00 -16.29 -6.85
N VAL A 75 -6.06 -16.32 -8.17
CA VAL A 75 -4.96 -16.74 -9.05
C VAL A 75 -4.61 -15.55 -9.94
N GLU A 76 -3.34 -15.12 -9.90
CA GLU A 76 -2.86 -13.90 -10.57
C GLU A 76 -3.77 -12.68 -10.36
N PRO A 77 -4.21 -12.37 -9.12
CA PRO A 77 -5.15 -11.29 -8.91
C PRO A 77 -4.55 -9.92 -9.25
N SER A 78 -5.39 -9.09 -9.84
CA SER A 78 -5.16 -7.65 -9.93
C SER A 78 -5.23 -7.00 -8.54
N ASN A 79 -4.62 -5.81 -8.41
CA ASN A 79 -4.74 -5.01 -7.19
C ASN A 79 -6.21 -4.70 -6.82
N ALA A 80 -7.08 -4.55 -7.82
CA ALA A 80 -8.51 -4.29 -7.62
C ALA A 80 -9.22 -5.49 -6.98
N GLU A 81 -8.94 -6.71 -7.44
CA GLU A 81 -9.49 -7.94 -6.85
C GLU A 81 -9.00 -8.14 -5.41
N LEU A 82 -7.72 -7.85 -5.14
CA LEU A 82 -7.17 -7.89 -3.78
C LEU A 82 -7.88 -6.90 -2.84
N VAL A 83 -8.06 -5.66 -3.30
CA VAL A 83 -8.77 -4.61 -2.56
C VAL A 83 -10.22 -5.00 -2.28
N ALA A 84 -10.93 -5.49 -3.30
CA ALA A 84 -12.32 -5.94 -3.16
C ALA A 84 -12.42 -7.11 -2.17
N LYS A 85 -11.48 -8.06 -2.24
CA LYS A 85 -11.49 -9.26 -1.41
C LYS A 85 -11.13 -8.99 0.05
N TRP A 86 -10.22 -8.06 0.33
CA TRP A 86 -9.89 -7.69 1.71
C TRP A 86 -10.86 -6.68 2.32
N GLY A 87 -11.76 -6.08 1.53
CA GLY A 87 -12.61 -4.99 2.00
C GLY A 87 -11.79 -3.75 2.43
N ILE A 88 -10.50 -3.70 2.08
CA ILE A 88 -9.62 -2.54 2.29
C ILE A 88 -9.90 -1.58 1.14
N SER A 89 -11.10 -1.03 1.11
CA SER A 89 -11.26 0.26 0.44
C SER A 89 -10.72 1.27 1.44
N PRO A 90 -9.75 2.12 1.09
CA PRO A 90 -9.44 3.28 1.92
C PRO A 90 -10.71 4.12 2.02
N LYS A 91 -11.46 3.91 3.10
CA LYS A 91 -12.64 4.70 3.39
C LYS A 91 -12.13 6.06 3.84
N SER A 92 -12.57 7.08 3.12
CA SER A 92 -12.45 8.45 3.61
C SER A 92 -13.12 8.53 4.99
N LYS A 93 -12.49 9.21 5.94
CA LYS A 93 -13.10 9.55 7.23
C LYS A 93 -14.29 10.48 7.04
N ARG A 94 -14.33 11.20 5.91
CA ARG A 94 -15.36 12.18 5.56
C ARG A 94 -16.03 11.86 4.23
N GLU A 95 -17.29 12.27 4.11
CA GLU A 95 -18.04 12.21 2.85
C GLU A 95 -17.66 13.36 1.89
N TYR A 96 -17.29 14.52 2.46
CA TYR A 96 -16.89 15.71 1.73
C TYR A 96 -15.56 16.25 2.27
N TYR A 97 -14.76 16.82 1.36
CA TYR A 97 -13.55 17.57 1.68
C TYR A 97 -13.63 18.92 1.00
N ASP A 98 -13.18 19.96 1.67
CA ASP A 98 -13.04 21.30 1.10
C ASP A 98 -11.92 21.35 0.06
N LEU A 99 -10.90 20.49 0.21
CA LEU A 99 -9.78 20.36 -0.72
C LEU A 99 -9.29 18.91 -0.79
N VAL A 100 -9.15 18.39 -2.02
CA VAL A 100 -8.52 17.10 -2.29
C VAL A 100 -7.32 17.31 -3.21
N ILE A 101 -6.15 16.81 -2.79
CA ILE A 101 -4.96 16.71 -3.65
C ILE A 101 -4.77 15.28 -4.09
N VAL A 102 -4.80 15.09 -5.42
CA VAL A 102 -4.53 13.81 -6.08
C VAL A 102 -3.09 13.81 -6.59
N GLY A 103 -2.29 12.86 -6.10
CA GLY A 103 -0.93 12.65 -6.57
C GLY A 103 0.02 12.46 -5.41
N SER A 104 0.92 11.48 -5.53
CA SER A 104 1.79 11.00 -4.46
C SER A 104 2.95 11.93 -4.11
N GLY A 105 2.87 13.20 -4.45
CA GLY A 105 4.02 14.10 -4.47
C GLY A 105 4.24 14.87 -3.17
N PHE A 106 5.42 15.48 -3.12
CA PHE A 106 5.80 16.51 -2.17
C PHE A 106 4.73 17.61 -1.97
N VAL A 107 3.99 17.95 -3.04
CA VAL A 107 2.91 18.94 -3.03
C VAL A 107 1.82 18.63 -2.01
N GLY A 108 1.39 17.37 -1.90
CA GLY A 108 0.33 17.02 -0.96
C GLY A 108 0.77 17.11 0.50
N LEU A 109 1.98 16.63 0.78
CA LEU A 109 2.57 16.70 2.12
C LEU A 109 2.86 18.14 2.56
N THR A 110 3.33 18.99 1.64
CA THR A 110 3.62 20.39 1.98
C THR A 110 2.36 21.24 2.07
N THR A 111 1.25 20.86 1.39
CA THR A 111 -0.03 21.58 1.47
C THR A 111 -0.76 21.33 2.80
N ALA A 112 -0.64 20.12 3.35
CA ALA A 112 -1.27 19.70 4.60
C ALA A 112 -1.24 20.75 5.74
N PRO A 113 -0.08 21.28 6.16
CA PRO A 113 -0.02 22.30 7.21
C PRO A 113 -0.73 23.62 6.86
N TYR A 114 -0.76 24.01 5.59
CA TYR A 114 -1.42 25.26 5.17
C TYR A 114 -2.94 25.11 5.12
N ALA A 115 -3.45 23.95 4.68
CA ALA A 115 -4.87 23.64 4.68
C ALA A 115 -5.40 23.57 6.13
N ALA A 116 -4.70 22.83 7.01
CA ALA A 116 -5.10 22.68 8.40
C ALA A 116 -5.16 24.01 9.17
N ARG A 117 -4.23 24.94 8.91
CA ARG A 117 -4.26 26.29 9.50
C ARG A 117 -5.48 27.12 9.13
N ARG A 118 -6.16 26.78 8.04
CA ARG A 118 -7.39 27.42 7.58
C ARG A 118 -8.65 26.67 8.01
N GLY A 119 -8.52 25.56 8.74
CA GLY A 119 -9.64 24.68 9.08
C GLY A 119 -10.26 23.99 7.87
N ILE A 120 -9.49 23.82 6.78
CA ILE A 120 -9.94 23.17 5.56
C ILE A 120 -9.87 21.66 5.76
N ASP A 121 -11.00 20.98 5.57
CA ASP A 121 -11.02 19.52 5.57
C ASP A 121 -10.26 19.00 4.33
N PHE A 122 -9.06 18.47 4.58
CA PHE A 122 -8.08 18.13 3.55
C PHE A 122 -7.87 16.62 3.41
N GLY A 123 -7.92 16.15 2.16
CA GLY A 123 -7.59 14.78 1.77
C GLY A 123 -6.40 14.75 0.81
N HIS A 124 -5.42 13.88 1.08
CA HIS A 124 -4.28 13.64 0.21
C HIS A 124 -4.27 12.19 -0.26
N ARG A 125 -4.14 11.93 -1.56
CA ARG A 125 -3.91 10.57 -2.06
C ARG A 125 -2.44 10.29 -2.34
N GLU A 126 -1.87 9.36 -1.61
CA GLU A 126 -0.46 8.96 -1.70
C GLU A 126 -0.28 7.65 -2.49
N GLY A 127 0.64 7.67 -3.45
CA GLY A 127 1.11 6.50 -4.21
C GLY A 127 2.51 6.07 -3.75
N ARG A 128 3.13 5.11 -4.47
CA ARG A 128 4.34 4.38 -4.01
C ARG A 128 5.53 5.24 -3.53
N HIS A 129 5.72 6.42 -4.11
CA HIS A 129 6.82 7.33 -3.75
C HIS A 129 6.27 8.73 -3.54
N THR A 130 6.97 9.54 -2.73
CA THR A 130 6.69 10.95 -2.46
C THR A 130 6.97 11.86 -3.67
N GLY A 131 6.52 11.43 -4.85
CA GLY A 131 6.88 11.96 -6.16
C GLY A 131 8.35 11.74 -6.48
N GLN A 132 8.83 12.47 -7.49
CA GLN A 132 10.22 12.40 -7.95
C GLN A 132 11.24 12.82 -6.88
N ALA A 133 10.83 13.74 -6.00
CA ALA A 133 11.68 14.21 -4.90
C ALA A 133 12.02 13.07 -3.92
N GLY A 134 11.06 12.20 -3.60
CA GLY A 134 11.30 11.06 -2.70
C GLY A 134 12.34 10.08 -3.25
N THR A 135 12.41 9.92 -4.56
CA THR A 135 13.37 8.99 -5.22
C THR A 135 14.74 9.62 -5.52
N THR A 136 14.90 10.92 -5.28
CA THR A 136 16.16 11.60 -5.54
C THR A 136 17.17 11.24 -4.46
N GLU A 137 18.38 10.84 -4.86
CA GLU A 137 19.45 10.48 -3.92
C GLU A 137 19.78 11.64 -2.99
N ARG A 138 19.94 12.85 -3.56
CA ARG A 138 20.31 14.06 -2.84
C ARG A 138 19.71 15.31 -3.48
N ILE A 139 19.21 16.21 -2.65
CA ILE A 139 18.59 17.48 -3.04
C ILE A 139 19.41 18.62 -2.42
N ASP A 140 20.12 19.36 -3.26
CA ASP A 140 21.03 20.44 -2.84
C ASP A 140 20.41 21.85 -2.91
N ASN A 141 19.18 21.94 -3.41
CA ASN A 141 18.51 23.22 -3.65
C ASN A 141 17.21 23.40 -2.84
N TYR A 142 16.98 22.59 -1.80
CA TYR A 142 15.80 22.75 -0.95
C TYR A 142 16.08 23.77 0.17
N PRO A 143 15.31 24.87 0.28
CA PRO A 143 15.53 25.89 1.30
C PRO A 143 15.53 25.33 2.72
N GLY A 144 16.51 25.74 3.53
CA GLY A 144 16.67 25.29 4.92
C GLY A 144 17.63 24.10 5.09
N PHE A 145 18.09 23.48 4.00
CA PHE A 145 19.11 22.42 4.03
C PHE A 145 20.36 22.86 3.26
N VAL A 146 21.22 23.64 3.93
CA VAL A 146 22.44 24.23 3.34
C VAL A 146 23.40 23.14 2.83
N GLU A 147 23.53 22.05 3.57
CA GLU A 147 24.37 20.90 3.20
C GLU A 147 23.64 19.88 2.30
N GLY A 148 22.47 20.24 1.77
CA GLY A 148 21.56 19.34 1.05
C GLY A 148 20.87 18.32 1.96
N ILE A 149 19.92 17.57 1.41
CA ILE A 149 19.18 16.51 2.12
C ILE A 149 18.84 15.35 1.18
N GLY A 150 18.79 14.12 1.69
CA GLY A 150 18.34 12.96 0.92
C GLY A 150 16.84 13.06 0.56
N GLY A 151 16.45 12.65 -0.64
CA GLY A 151 15.05 12.73 -1.08
C GLY A 151 14.08 11.96 -0.20
N ASN A 152 14.45 10.73 0.20
CA ASN A 152 13.68 9.92 1.13
C ASN A 152 13.60 10.56 2.53
N GLU A 153 14.73 11.07 3.04
CA GLU A 153 14.78 11.72 4.35
C GLU A 153 13.88 12.95 4.39
N LEU A 154 13.97 13.80 3.36
CA LEU A 154 13.15 14.98 3.22
C LEU A 154 11.65 14.61 3.11
N ALA A 155 11.33 13.53 2.38
CA ALA A 155 9.97 13.02 2.29
C ALA A 155 9.43 12.56 3.65
N ASP A 156 10.21 11.80 4.41
CA ASP A 156 9.81 11.31 5.74
C ASP A 156 9.57 12.47 6.71
N GLN A 157 10.42 13.50 6.67
CA GLN A 157 10.20 14.73 7.45
C GLN A 157 8.87 15.41 7.08
N LYS A 158 8.52 15.48 5.80
CA LYS A 158 7.24 16.10 5.38
C LYS A 158 6.01 15.25 5.65
N LYS A 159 6.13 13.92 5.63
CA LYS A 159 5.06 13.04 6.12
C LYS A 159 4.82 13.26 7.61
N ALA A 160 5.88 13.32 8.40
CA ALA A 160 5.78 13.60 9.83
C ALA A 160 5.15 14.98 10.10
N ASP A 161 5.54 16.02 9.35
CA ASP A 161 4.91 17.34 9.41
C ASP A 161 3.40 17.25 9.10
N ALA A 162 3.01 16.62 7.99
CA ALA A 162 1.61 16.52 7.57
C ALA A 162 0.73 15.78 8.60
N VAL A 163 1.23 14.68 9.19
CA VAL A 163 0.51 13.90 10.21
C VAL A 163 0.21 14.72 11.47
N ARG A 164 1.09 15.67 11.85
CA ARG A 164 0.87 16.55 13.02
C ARG A 164 -0.35 17.47 12.86
N PHE A 165 -0.84 17.67 11.64
CA PHE A 165 -1.96 18.57 11.34
C PHE A 165 -3.30 17.83 11.12
N ASP A 166 -3.40 16.56 11.54
CA ASP A 166 -4.60 15.70 11.43
C ASP A 166 -5.20 15.62 10.02
N VAL A 167 -4.32 15.74 9.03
CA VAL A 167 -4.66 15.58 7.63
C VAL A 167 -4.90 14.11 7.32
N GLU A 168 -5.94 13.85 6.55
CA GLU A 168 -6.21 12.49 6.10
C GLU A 168 -5.42 12.17 4.83
N ILE A 169 -4.58 11.14 4.94
CA ILE A 169 -3.83 10.58 3.82
C ILE A 169 -4.47 9.25 3.43
N LEU A 170 -4.99 9.19 2.22
CA LEU A 170 -5.59 8.01 1.61
C LEU A 170 -4.55 7.34 0.69
N PRO A 171 -4.39 6.01 0.71
CA PRO A 171 -3.60 5.34 -0.29
C PRO A 171 -4.22 5.48 -1.69
N ALA A 172 -3.36 5.55 -2.70
CA ALA A 172 -3.76 5.61 -4.09
C ALA A 172 -4.43 4.30 -4.49
N GLN A 173 -5.58 4.42 -5.14
CA GLN A 173 -6.28 3.30 -5.74
C GLN A 173 -5.96 3.29 -7.23
N ALA A 174 -5.52 2.14 -7.73
CA ALA A 174 -5.42 1.93 -9.17
C ALA A 174 -6.82 2.05 -9.79
N VAL A 175 -6.94 2.84 -10.86
CA VAL A 175 -8.15 2.89 -11.69
C VAL A 175 -7.90 1.95 -12.86
N THR A 176 -8.65 0.84 -12.92
CA THR A 176 -8.76 -0.05 -14.08
C THR A 176 -9.91 0.38 -14.97
#